data_AF-A0A8H5CWC1-F1
#
_entry.id   AF-A0A8H5CWC1-F1
#
_cell.length_a   1.000
_cell.length_b   1.000
_cell.length_c   1.000
_cell.angle_alpha   90.00
_cell.angle_beta   90.00
_cell.angle_gamma   90.00
#
_symmetry.space_group_name_H-M   'P 1'
#
loop_
_entity.id
_entity.type
_entity.pdbx_description
1 polymer ?
#
loop_
_entity_poly.entity_id
_entity_poly.type
_entity_poly.pdbx_seq_one_letter_code
_entity_poly.pdbx_strand_id
1 'polypeptide(L)'
;MQAFSAASNCVVRDSTFVEVNYSGDNSTALRILFDASIPDAVHDSRAQEVATKYLPKVPCEGIVDQITTCIHQSSAPFSLVWHSGPKSNLTHLCAERLSNQLAATFFFSRKCHLEDPRQFFTTIACQLAILIPAYEALLEARLRRNPSLVSKRLEVQFRELIEVPFRQLERAHEIGTQNLILVDGLDECDDLHDRYEILRIINGSKGKLPFRWLIFCRSDVGMRRRLAGLNSVSANSWELISANCYYERGRALALKAPGIWLSRGRGRMKREYCYVLFIGLVSLFD
;
A
#
# COMPACT_ATOMS: atom_id res chain seq x y z
N MET A 1 0.47 -33.73 -13.64
CA MET A 1 0.66 -35.20 -13.72
C MET A 1 0.06 -35.65 -15.05
N GLN A 2 0.85 -35.93 -16.09
CA GLN A 2 0.32 -36.45 -17.35
C GLN A 2 0.14 -37.96 -17.21
N ALA A 3 -1.11 -38.42 -17.15
CA ALA A 3 -1.44 -39.80 -16.82
C ALA A 3 -1.10 -40.83 -17.93
N PHE A 4 -0.83 -40.38 -19.16
CA PHE A 4 -0.68 -41.29 -20.32
C PHE A 4 0.34 -40.82 -21.37
N SER A 5 1.56 -40.47 -20.98
CA SER A 5 2.60 -40.24 -21.99
C SER A 5 3.08 -41.58 -22.59
N ALA A 6 3.05 -41.69 -23.93
CA ALA A 6 3.53 -42.84 -24.72
C ALA A 6 2.65 -44.12 -24.75
N ALA A 7 1.37 -44.04 -24.38
CA ALA A 7 0.44 -45.17 -24.57
C ALA A 7 -0.02 -45.29 -26.03
N SER A 8 -0.07 -46.51 -26.56
CA SER A 8 -0.70 -46.87 -27.84
C SER A 8 -1.67 -48.04 -27.63
N ASN A 9 -2.71 -48.17 -28.47
CA ASN A 9 -3.79 -49.17 -28.35
C ASN A 9 -4.61 -49.13 -27.04
N CYS A 10 -4.92 -47.93 -26.52
CA CYS A 10 -5.80 -47.80 -25.35
C CYS A 10 -7.28 -47.88 -25.75
N VAL A 11 -8.05 -48.73 -25.08
CA VAL A 11 -9.51 -48.84 -25.22
C VAL A 11 -10.15 -48.47 -23.89
N VAL A 12 -10.94 -47.40 -23.91
CA VAL A 12 -11.71 -46.94 -22.76
C VAL A 12 -13.17 -47.35 -22.96
N ARG A 13 -13.73 -48.14 -22.04
CA ARG A 13 -15.14 -48.58 -22.06
C ARG A 13 -15.90 -47.95 -20.90
N ASP A 14 -17.19 -47.68 -21.11
CA ASP A 14 -18.13 -47.17 -20.09
C ASP A 14 -17.72 -45.85 -19.39
N SER A 15 -17.09 -44.93 -20.13
CA SER A 15 -16.67 -43.64 -19.58
C SER A 15 -17.70 -42.53 -19.80
N THR A 16 -17.91 -41.74 -18.75
CA THR A 16 -18.65 -40.48 -18.80
C THR A 16 -17.66 -39.35 -19.07
N PHE A 17 -17.60 -38.89 -20.31
CA PHE A 17 -16.79 -37.72 -20.68
C PHE A 17 -17.55 -36.45 -20.31
N VAL A 18 -17.06 -35.71 -19.32
CA VAL A 18 -17.56 -34.37 -19.00
C VAL A 18 -16.68 -33.36 -19.73
N GLU A 19 -17.20 -32.84 -20.84
CA GLU A 19 -16.55 -31.75 -21.56
C GLU A 19 -16.77 -30.45 -20.79
N VAL A 20 -15.77 -30.05 -19.99
CA VAL A 20 -15.73 -28.70 -19.43
C VAL A 20 -15.23 -27.79 -20.54
N ASN A 21 -16.17 -27.20 -21.29
CA ASN A 21 -15.88 -26.17 -22.27
C ASN A 21 -15.31 -24.92 -21.55
N TYR A 22 -13.99 -24.84 -21.41
CA TYR A 22 -13.27 -23.58 -21.21
C TYR A 22 -13.37 -22.76 -22.51
N SER A 23 -14.59 -22.30 -22.80
CA SER A 23 -14.88 -21.38 -23.88
C SER A 23 -14.76 -19.96 -23.35
N GLY A 24 -13.55 -19.40 -23.44
CA GLY A 24 -13.30 -18.00 -23.12
C GLY A 24 -11.89 -17.77 -22.64
N ASP A 25 -10.96 -17.70 -23.60
CA ASP A 25 -9.67 -17.01 -23.54
C ASP A 25 -9.31 -16.42 -22.17
N ASN A 26 -8.79 -17.26 -21.26
CA ASN A 26 -8.34 -16.84 -19.94
C ASN A 26 -7.25 -15.75 -20.02
N SER A 27 -6.59 -15.60 -21.19
CA SER A 27 -5.53 -14.63 -21.40
C SER A 27 -6.01 -13.19 -21.58
N THR A 28 -7.26 -12.94 -21.99
CA THR A 28 -7.72 -11.57 -22.30
C THR A 28 -8.15 -10.78 -21.07
N ALA A 29 -8.80 -11.40 -20.07
CA ALA A 29 -9.35 -10.67 -18.93
C ALA A 29 -8.28 -10.06 -18.02
N LEU A 30 -7.22 -10.81 -17.70
CA LEU A 30 -6.09 -10.27 -16.93
C LEU A 30 -5.19 -9.37 -17.77
N ARG A 31 -5.13 -9.59 -19.10
CA ARG A 31 -4.45 -8.64 -20.00
C ARG A 31 -5.09 -7.25 -19.92
N ILE A 32 -6.41 -7.16 -19.84
CA ILE A 32 -7.10 -5.87 -19.62
C ILE A 32 -6.63 -5.18 -18.33
N LEU A 33 -6.43 -5.94 -17.25
CA LEU A 33 -5.90 -5.38 -16.01
C LEU A 33 -4.43 -4.95 -16.14
N PHE A 34 -3.62 -5.79 -16.77
CA PHE A 34 -2.21 -5.52 -17.01
C PHE A 34 -2.01 -4.26 -17.88
N ASP A 35 -2.76 -4.14 -18.97
CA ASP A 35 -2.77 -2.99 -19.87
C ASP A 35 -3.28 -1.71 -19.17
N ALA A 36 -4.11 -1.87 -18.14
CA ALA A 36 -4.60 -0.78 -17.31
C ALA A 36 -3.76 -0.55 -16.03
N SER A 37 -2.64 -1.24 -15.87
CA SER A 37 -1.69 -1.05 -14.77
C SER A 37 -0.46 -0.26 -15.22
N ILE A 38 0.33 0.22 -14.26
CA ILE A 38 1.62 0.88 -14.53
C ILE A 38 2.73 0.09 -13.84
N PRO A 39 3.37 -0.88 -14.52
CA PRO A 39 4.50 -1.63 -13.97
C PRO A 39 5.67 -0.71 -13.54
N ASP A 40 5.86 0.41 -14.24
CA ASP A 40 6.88 1.41 -13.91
C ASP A 40 6.61 2.15 -12.59
N ALA A 41 5.43 2.01 -11.98
CA ALA A 41 5.11 2.58 -10.66
C ALA A 41 5.39 1.62 -9.50
N VAL A 42 5.91 0.41 -9.75
CA VAL A 42 6.19 -0.61 -8.73
C VAL A 42 7.61 -0.47 -8.18
N HIS A 43 7.83 -0.88 -6.93
CA HIS A 43 9.08 -0.70 -6.20
C HIS A 43 10.33 -1.28 -6.87
N ASP A 44 10.19 -2.42 -7.54
CA ASP A 44 11.27 -3.15 -8.22
C ASP A 44 11.38 -2.79 -9.71
N SER A 45 10.69 -1.73 -10.16
CA SER A 45 10.76 -1.26 -11.54
C SER A 45 12.08 -0.56 -11.86
N ARG A 46 12.45 -0.58 -13.15
CA ARG A 46 13.60 0.19 -13.65
C ARG A 46 13.42 1.69 -13.46
N ALA A 47 12.19 2.20 -13.58
CA ALA A 47 11.89 3.60 -13.31
C ALA A 47 12.22 3.97 -11.86
N GLN A 48 11.88 3.10 -10.90
CA GLN A 48 12.25 3.27 -9.51
C GLN A 48 13.76 3.18 -9.29
N GLU A 49 14.45 2.18 -9.87
CA GLU A 49 15.91 2.06 -9.77
C GLU A 49 16.63 3.35 -10.22
N VAL A 50 16.18 3.93 -11.34
CA VAL A 50 16.72 5.21 -11.84
C VAL A 50 16.40 6.36 -10.88
N ALA A 51 15.20 6.41 -10.32
CA ALA A 51 14.80 7.42 -9.35
C ALA A 51 15.57 7.31 -8.03
N THR A 52 15.91 6.10 -7.59
CA THR A 52 16.60 5.84 -6.31
C THR A 52 18.12 5.93 -6.41
N LYS A 53 18.71 5.71 -7.59
CA LYS A 53 20.16 5.73 -7.84
C LYS A 53 20.90 6.97 -7.33
N TYR A 54 20.23 8.12 -7.36
CA TYR A 54 20.83 9.41 -6.97
C TYR A 54 20.32 9.92 -5.62
N LEU A 55 19.57 9.10 -4.88
CA LEU A 55 19.10 9.54 -3.58
C LEU A 55 20.30 9.66 -2.62
N PRO A 56 20.39 10.77 -1.86
CA PRO A 56 21.45 10.94 -0.89
C PRO A 56 21.36 9.81 0.13
N LYS A 57 22.47 9.12 0.46
CA LYS A 57 22.48 8.09 1.50
C LYS A 57 22.28 8.75 2.86
N VAL A 58 21.02 8.93 3.25
CA VAL A 58 20.64 9.48 4.54
C VAL A 58 20.52 8.34 5.54
N PRO A 59 21.19 8.40 6.71
CA PRO A 59 21.06 7.38 7.74
C PRO A 59 19.62 7.36 8.27
N CYS A 60 18.83 6.42 7.75
CA CYS A 60 17.42 6.24 8.09
C CYS A 60 17.14 4.87 8.73
N GLU A 61 18.18 4.05 8.98
CA GLU A 61 18.03 2.68 9.51
C GLU A 61 17.24 2.64 10.82
N GLY A 62 17.56 3.52 11.79
CA GLY A 62 16.84 3.57 13.06
C GLY A 62 15.36 3.94 12.94
N ILE A 63 14.96 4.58 11.84
CA ILE A 63 13.56 4.85 11.52
C ILE A 63 12.92 3.59 10.91
N VAL A 64 13.60 2.96 9.95
CA VAL A 64 13.13 1.74 9.27
C VAL A 64 12.93 0.61 10.29
N ASP A 65 13.84 0.46 11.26
CA ASP A 65 13.70 -0.53 12.33
C ASP A 65 12.47 -0.26 13.21
N GLN A 66 12.15 1.01 13.47
CA GLN A 66 10.94 1.37 14.22
C GLN A 66 9.67 1.08 13.43
N ILE A 67 9.62 1.47 12.16
CA ILE A 67 8.50 1.15 11.26
C ILE A 67 8.29 -0.37 11.20
N THR A 68 9.38 -1.11 11.02
CA THR A 68 9.39 -2.58 10.99
C THR A 68 8.86 -3.17 12.30
N THR A 69 9.34 -2.67 13.43
CA THR A 69 8.88 -3.11 14.76
C THR A 69 7.39 -2.85 14.96
N CYS A 70 6.90 -1.66 14.59
CA CYS A 70 5.48 -1.31 14.65
C CYS A 70 4.62 -2.24 13.79
N ILE A 71 5.07 -2.56 12.58
CA ILE A 71 4.36 -3.47 11.67
C ILE A 71 4.27 -4.89 12.25
N HIS A 72 5.31 -5.37 12.93
CA HIS A 72 5.33 -6.69 13.53
C HIS A 72 4.54 -6.80 14.84
N GLN A 73 4.54 -5.75 15.67
CA GLN A 73 3.89 -5.77 16.98
C GLN A 73 2.38 -5.47 16.92
N SER A 74 1.91 -4.83 15.86
CA SER A 74 0.50 -4.47 15.73
C SER A 74 -0.34 -5.60 15.12
N SER A 75 -1.39 -6.00 15.84
CA SER A 75 -2.43 -6.91 15.34
C SER A 75 -3.50 -6.20 14.50
N ALA A 76 -3.56 -4.86 14.55
CA ALA A 76 -4.52 -4.08 13.77
C ALA A 76 -3.97 -3.76 12.36
N PRO A 77 -4.83 -3.59 11.33
CA PRO A 77 -4.45 -3.06 10.03
C PRO A 77 -4.04 -1.59 10.19
N PHE A 78 -2.82 -1.39 10.65
CA PHE A 78 -2.20 -0.11 10.87
C PHE A 78 -1.95 0.58 9.53
N SER A 79 -2.19 1.89 9.48
CA SER A 79 -1.82 2.71 8.33
C SER A 79 -0.90 3.86 8.77
N LEU A 80 0.29 3.91 8.19
CA LEU A 80 1.34 4.87 8.54
C LEU A 80 1.38 5.98 7.51
N VAL A 81 1.39 7.25 7.96
CA VAL A 81 1.77 8.37 7.09
C VAL A 81 3.09 8.96 7.56
N TRP A 82 4.13 8.83 6.74
CA TRP A 82 5.42 9.46 6.99
C TRP A 82 5.50 10.83 6.33
N HIS A 83 5.91 11.87 7.08
CA HIS A 83 5.69 13.25 6.63
C HIS A 83 6.88 14.21 6.56
N SER A 84 8.09 13.79 6.91
CA SER A 84 9.26 14.67 6.86
C SER A 84 10.58 13.92 6.66
N GLY A 85 11.43 14.42 5.76
CA GLY A 85 12.72 13.79 5.40
C GLY A 85 12.74 13.17 3.99
N PRO A 86 13.82 12.48 3.60
CA PRO A 86 13.95 11.83 2.30
C PRO A 86 13.04 10.60 2.19
N LYS A 87 11.78 10.83 1.83
CA LYS A 87 10.71 9.81 1.69
C LYS A 87 11.19 8.60 0.89
N SER A 88 11.69 8.81 -0.33
CA SER A 88 12.04 7.71 -1.23
C SER A 88 13.16 6.82 -0.72
N ASN A 89 14.07 7.31 0.12
CA ASN A 89 15.05 6.44 0.80
C ASN A 89 14.39 5.55 1.84
N LEU A 90 13.51 6.13 2.66
CA LEU A 90 12.79 5.39 3.68
C LEU A 90 11.88 4.35 3.06
N THR A 91 11.14 4.73 2.01
CA THR A 91 10.33 3.83 1.19
C THR A 91 11.17 2.67 0.69
N HIS A 92 12.30 2.96 0.05
CA HIS A 92 13.16 1.95 -0.54
C HIS A 92 13.70 0.97 0.51
N LEU A 93 14.26 1.49 1.60
CA LEU A 93 14.77 0.66 2.70
C LEU A 93 13.65 -0.14 3.39
N CYS A 94 12.46 0.44 3.56
CA CYS A 94 11.31 -0.28 4.11
C CYS A 94 10.90 -1.42 3.17
N ALA A 95 10.87 -1.19 1.86
CA ALA A 95 10.50 -2.21 0.89
C ALA A 95 11.52 -3.36 0.85
N GLU A 96 12.82 -3.06 0.96
CA GLU A 96 13.85 -4.09 1.11
C GLU A 96 13.69 -4.88 2.41
N ARG A 97 13.51 -4.18 3.54
CA ARG A 97 13.43 -4.78 4.89
C ARG A 97 12.17 -5.61 5.10
N LEU A 98 11.07 -5.22 4.46
CA LEU A 98 9.73 -5.80 4.62
C LEU A 98 9.29 -6.59 3.38
N SER A 99 10.23 -6.98 2.52
CA SER A 99 9.98 -7.65 1.24
C SER A 99 9.10 -8.89 1.38
N ASN A 100 9.27 -9.66 2.47
CA ASN A 100 8.47 -10.85 2.76
C ASN A 100 7.03 -10.55 3.23
N GLN A 101 6.71 -9.30 3.56
CA GLN A 101 5.37 -8.86 3.97
C GLN A 101 4.67 -8.03 2.89
N LEU A 102 5.40 -7.55 1.87
CA LEU A 102 4.86 -6.75 0.79
C LEU A 102 3.89 -7.57 -0.06
N ALA A 103 2.67 -7.05 -0.16
CA ALA A 103 1.63 -7.53 -1.05
C ALA A 103 1.56 -6.72 -2.34
N ALA A 104 1.79 -5.41 -2.25
CA ALA A 104 1.86 -4.51 -3.40
C ALA A 104 2.63 -3.24 -3.04
N THR A 105 3.16 -2.57 -4.06
CA THR A 105 3.79 -1.26 -3.94
C THR A 105 3.30 -0.32 -5.03
N PHE A 106 3.33 0.99 -4.76
CA PHE A 106 3.09 2.00 -5.78
C PHE A 106 3.86 3.26 -5.43
N PHE A 107 4.53 3.90 -6.40
CA PHE A 107 5.11 5.21 -6.20
C PHE A 107 4.54 6.22 -7.19
N PHE A 108 4.15 7.36 -6.65
CA PHE A 108 3.84 8.55 -7.42
C PHE A 108 5.11 9.36 -7.65
N SER A 109 5.32 9.83 -8.87
CA SER A 109 6.49 10.65 -9.21
C SER A 109 6.20 11.57 -10.38
N ARG A 110 6.22 12.89 -10.11
CA ARG A 110 6.12 13.92 -11.15
C ARG A 110 7.31 13.94 -12.11
N LYS A 111 8.45 13.37 -11.68
CA LYS A 111 9.67 13.27 -12.50
C LYS A 111 9.61 12.13 -13.50
N CYS A 112 8.81 11.10 -13.19
CA CYS A 112 8.70 9.90 -13.99
C CYS A 112 7.38 9.82 -14.76
N HIS A 113 6.56 10.87 -14.72
CA HIS A 113 5.22 10.90 -15.32
C HIS A 113 4.26 9.86 -14.69
N LEU A 114 4.34 9.71 -13.37
CA LEU A 114 3.59 8.76 -12.55
C LEU A 114 2.71 9.48 -11.51
N GLU A 115 2.28 10.69 -11.83
CA GLU A 115 1.43 11.55 -11.00
C GLU A 115 -0.07 11.25 -11.13
N ASP A 116 -0.49 10.54 -12.17
CA ASP A 116 -1.90 10.23 -12.45
C ASP A 116 -2.42 9.05 -11.60
N PRO A 117 -3.46 9.24 -10.77
CA PRO A 117 -3.98 8.19 -9.89
C PRO A 117 -4.89 7.19 -10.60
N ARG A 118 -5.30 7.41 -11.86
CA ARG A 118 -6.31 6.57 -12.54
C ARG A 118 -5.96 5.08 -12.60
N GLN A 119 -4.68 4.76 -12.57
CA GLN A 119 -4.19 3.38 -12.60
C GLN A 119 -3.66 2.89 -11.24
N PHE A 120 -3.88 3.66 -10.16
CA PHE A 120 -3.40 3.31 -8.82
C PHE A 120 -3.98 1.96 -8.37
N PHE A 121 -5.30 1.84 -8.29
CA PHE A 121 -5.93 0.62 -7.78
C PHE A 121 -5.87 -0.55 -8.76
N THR A 122 -5.81 -0.31 -10.07
CA THR A 122 -5.57 -1.38 -11.06
C THR A 122 -4.15 -1.95 -10.94
N THR A 123 -3.15 -1.10 -10.68
CA THR A 123 -1.76 -1.54 -10.45
C THR A 123 -1.61 -2.32 -9.16
N ILE A 124 -2.28 -1.91 -8.09
CA ILE A 124 -2.35 -2.68 -6.83
C ILE A 124 -3.06 -4.02 -7.07
N ALA A 125 -4.21 -4.03 -7.74
CA ALA A 125 -4.95 -5.26 -8.05
C ALA A 125 -4.12 -6.21 -8.93
N CYS A 126 -3.35 -5.70 -9.89
CA CYS A 126 -2.48 -6.52 -10.73
C CYS A 126 -1.40 -7.24 -9.90
N GLN A 127 -0.73 -6.53 -8.98
CA GLN A 127 0.26 -7.14 -8.09
C GLN A 127 -0.36 -8.20 -7.17
N LEU A 128 -1.55 -7.92 -6.61
CA LEU A 128 -2.26 -8.88 -5.78
C LEU A 128 -2.69 -10.13 -6.55
N ALA A 129 -3.07 -10.00 -7.83
CA ALA A 129 -3.41 -11.13 -8.71
C ALA A 129 -2.20 -12.03 -8.99
N ILE A 130 -1.04 -11.43 -9.26
CA ILE A 130 0.21 -12.18 -9.42
C ILE A 130 0.58 -12.91 -8.13
N LEU A 131 0.30 -12.30 -6.97
CA LEU A 131 0.68 -12.85 -5.67
C LEU A 131 -0.23 -13.97 -5.17
N ILE A 132 -1.54 -13.88 -5.42
CA ILE A 132 -2.56 -14.74 -4.79
C ILE A 132 -3.41 -15.39 -5.90
N PRO A 133 -3.14 -16.64 -6.29
CA PRO A 133 -3.85 -17.31 -7.39
C PRO A 133 -5.37 -17.40 -7.21
N ALA A 134 -5.84 -17.55 -5.97
CA ALA A 134 -7.27 -17.56 -5.69
C ALA A 134 -7.94 -16.19 -5.93
N TYR A 135 -7.22 -15.10 -5.62
CA TYR A 135 -7.67 -13.74 -5.91
C TYR A 135 -7.69 -13.47 -7.42
N GLU A 136 -6.66 -13.94 -8.14
CA GLU A 136 -6.58 -13.87 -9.59
C GLU A 136 -7.83 -14.45 -10.25
N ALA A 137 -8.24 -15.67 -9.89
CA ALA A 137 -9.42 -16.33 -10.44
C ALA A 137 -10.72 -15.54 -10.21
N LEU A 138 -10.87 -14.94 -9.03
CA LEU A 138 -12.03 -14.10 -8.70
C LEU A 138 -12.05 -12.80 -9.50
N LEU A 139 -10.87 -12.22 -9.74
CA LEU A 139 -10.72 -10.98 -10.48
C LEU A 139 -10.93 -11.20 -11.98
N GLU A 140 -10.41 -12.30 -12.52
CA GLU A 140 -10.61 -12.72 -13.90
C GLU A 140 -12.10 -12.87 -14.24
N ALA A 141 -12.85 -13.57 -13.39
CA ALA A 141 -14.30 -13.74 -13.56
C ALA A 141 -15.05 -12.40 -13.56
N ARG A 142 -14.60 -11.41 -12.79
CA ARG A 142 -15.18 -10.07 -12.76
C ARG A 142 -14.85 -9.27 -14.01
N LEU A 143 -13.58 -9.25 -14.42
CA LEU A 143 -13.12 -8.52 -15.60
C LEU A 143 -13.73 -9.09 -16.89
N ARG A 144 -13.92 -10.41 -16.97
CA ARG A 144 -14.64 -11.04 -18.09
C ARG A 144 -16.09 -10.56 -18.21
N ARG A 145 -16.76 -10.31 -17.07
CA ARG A 145 -18.14 -9.81 -17.04
C ARG A 145 -18.22 -8.31 -17.31
N ASN A 146 -17.26 -7.53 -16.81
CA ASN A 146 -17.24 -6.09 -17.00
C ASN A 146 -15.80 -5.58 -17.19
N PRO A 147 -15.28 -5.59 -18.44
CA PRO A 147 -13.95 -5.06 -18.76
C PRO A 147 -13.79 -3.58 -18.39
N SER A 148 -14.88 -2.80 -18.40
CA SER A 148 -14.84 -1.36 -18.14
C SER A 148 -14.51 -1.00 -16.69
N LEU A 149 -14.40 -1.98 -15.78
CA LEU A 149 -14.03 -1.76 -14.37
C LEU A 149 -12.68 -1.06 -14.23
N VAL A 150 -11.72 -1.36 -15.10
CA VAL A 150 -10.36 -0.78 -15.04
C VAL A 150 -10.34 0.72 -15.37
N SER A 151 -11.36 1.26 -16.03
CA SER A 151 -11.47 2.68 -16.38
C SER A 151 -12.51 3.43 -15.54
N LYS A 152 -13.07 2.80 -14.49
CA LYS A 152 -13.99 3.47 -13.57
C LYS A 152 -13.25 4.40 -12.61
N ARG A 153 -14.04 5.20 -11.88
CA ARG A 153 -13.57 6.04 -10.77
C ARG A 153 -12.87 5.19 -9.70
N LEU A 154 -11.94 5.81 -8.97
CA LEU A 154 -11.12 5.19 -7.92
C LEU A 154 -11.92 4.36 -6.92
N GLU A 155 -13.05 4.88 -6.44
CA GLU A 155 -13.91 4.16 -5.49
C GLU A 155 -14.50 2.87 -6.07
N VAL A 156 -14.87 2.88 -7.36
CA VAL A 156 -15.40 1.70 -8.04
C VAL A 156 -14.29 0.71 -8.35
N GLN A 157 -13.13 1.18 -8.82
CA GLN A 157 -11.96 0.33 -9.00
C GLN A 157 -11.58 -0.38 -7.69
N PHE A 158 -11.42 0.36 -6.59
CA PHE A 158 -11.10 -0.23 -5.29
C PHE A 158 -12.14 -1.25 -4.85
N ARG A 159 -13.42 -0.89 -4.92
CA ARG A 159 -14.49 -1.78 -4.48
C ARG A 159 -14.54 -3.07 -5.31
N GLU A 160 -14.61 -2.94 -6.63
CA GLU A 160 -14.86 -4.08 -7.52
C GLU A 160 -13.61 -4.92 -7.77
N LEU A 161 -12.42 -4.30 -7.79
CA LEU A 161 -11.17 -4.99 -8.06
C LEU A 161 -10.49 -5.48 -6.78
N ILE A 162 -10.66 -4.81 -5.63
CA ILE A 162 -9.95 -5.18 -4.39
C ILE A 162 -10.93 -5.62 -3.30
N GLU A 163 -11.83 -4.75 -2.84
CA GLU A 163 -12.63 -5.01 -1.64
C GLU A 163 -13.54 -6.24 -1.75
N VAL A 164 -14.33 -6.33 -2.83
CA VAL A 164 -15.31 -7.42 -2.98
C VAL A 164 -14.64 -8.76 -3.26
N PRO A 165 -13.60 -8.88 -4.12
CA PRO A 165 -12.87 -10.14 -4.27
C PRO A 165 -12.20 -10.60 -2.97
N PHE A 166 -11.54 -9.71 -2.21
CA PHE A 166 -10.88 -10.11 -0.97
C PHE A 166 -11.85 -10.54 0.12
N ARG A 167 -13.03 -9.92 0.22
CA ARG A 167 -14.09 -10.42 1.11
C ARG A 167 -14.58 -11.83 0.77
N GLN A 168 -14.48 -12.23 -0.49
CA GLN A 168 -14.83 -13.60 -0.89
C GLN A 168 -13.73 -14.58 -0.47
N LEU A 169 -12.46 -14.20 -0.60
CA LEU A 169 -11.32 -15.01 -0.15
C LEU A 169 -11.23 -15.16 1.36
N GLU A 170 -11.52 -14.09 2.11
CA GLU A 170 -11.51 -14.14 3.57
C GLU A 170 -12.50 -15.18 4.10
N ARG A 171 -13.68 -15.29 3.46
CA ARG A 171 -14.66 -16.34 3.77
C ARG A 171 -14.15 -17.74 3.41
N ALA A 172 -13.28 -17.85 2.41
CA ALA A 172 -12.64 -19.08 2.00
C ALA A 172 -11.35 -19.41 2.80
N HIS A 173 -10.87 -18.49 3.65
CA HIS A 173 -9.65 -18.62 4.46
C HIS A 173 -8.36 -18.76 3.63
N GLU A 174 -8.28 -18.11 2.46
CA GLU A 174 -7.18 -18.26 1.48
C GLU A 174 -6.15 -17.12 1.49
N ILE A 175 -6.02 -16.36 2.58
CA ILE A 175 -5.16 -15.18 2.66
C ILE A 175 -3.77 -15.55 3.22
N GLY A 176 -2.72 -15.21 2.47
CA GLY A 176 -1.32 -15.38 2.90
C GLY A 176 -0.86 -14.37 3.96
N THR A 177 0.41 -14.44 4.34
CA THR A 177 1.02 -13.54 5.34
C THR A 177 1.44 -12.18 4.77
N GLN A 178 1.56 -12.07 3.44
CA GLN A 178 1.87 -10.84 2.73
C GLN A 178 0.64 -9.93 2.69
N ASN A 179 0.67 -8.87 3.47
CA ASN A 179 -0.48 -7.99 3.63
C ASN A 179 -0.12 -6.50 3.71
N LEU A 180 1.13 -6.13 3.42
CA LEU A 180 1.59 -4.76 3.43
C LEU A 180 1.49 -4.14 2.03
N ILE A 181 0.73 -3.05 1.90
CA ILE A 181 0.70 -2.23 0.70
C ILE A 181 1.47 -0.95 0.99
N LEU A 182 2.55 -0.71 0.25
CA LEU A 182 3.43 0.43 0.43
C LEU A 182 3.20 1.46 -0.70
N VAL A 183 3.00 2.72 -0.34
CA VAL A 183 2.74 3.82 -1.27
C VAL A 183 3.75 4.93 -1.03
N ASP A 184 4.51 5.35 -2.05
CA ASP A 184 5.40 6.50 -1.97
C ASP A 184 4.87 7.69 -2.76
N GLY A 185 5.22 8.88 -2.31
CA GLY A 185 5.00 10.10 -3.05
C GLY A 185 3.53 10.49 -3.21
N LEU A 186 2.60 10.12 -2.32
CA LEU A 186 1.18 10.46 -2.51
C LEU A 186 0.92 11.99 -2.67
N ASP A 187 1.82 12.85 -2.18
CA ASP A 187 1.84 14.31 -2.42
C ASP A 187 2.23 14.73 -3.85
N GLU A 188 2.71 13.80 -4.65
CA GLU A 188 3.06 13.95 -6.07
C GLU A 188 1.92 13.52 -7.00
N CYS A 189 0.82 13.02 -6.45
CA CYS A 189 -0.44 12.88 -7.19
C CYS A 189 -0.92 14.25 -7.69
N ASP A 190 -1.29 14.32 -8.96
CA ASP A 190 -1.58 15.58 -9.68
C ASP A 190 -2.79 16.33 -9.14
N ASP A 191 -3.84 15.58 -8.80
CA ASP A 191 -5.11 16.15 -8.37
C ASP A 191 -5.31 16.01 -6.86
N LEU A 192 -5.61 17.14 -6.21
CA LEU A 192 -5.84 17.19 -4.76
C LEU A 192 -7.09 16.41 -4.34
N HIS A 193 -8.14 16.41 -5.17
CA HIS A 193 -9.37 15.68 -4.89
C HIS A 193 -9.13 14.17 -4.92
N ASP A 194 -8.47 13.66 -5.96
CA ASP A 194 -8.14 12.24 -6.11
C ASP A 194 -7.18 11.78 -5.01
N ARG A 195 -6.19 12.58 -4.65
CA ARG A 195 -5.29 12.32 -3.50
C ARG A 195 -6.09 12.09 -2.20
N TYR A 196 -7.08 12.93 -1.93
CA TYR A 196 -7.93 12.80 -0.74
C TYR A 196 -8.98 11.70 -0.88
N GLU A 197 -9.43 11.40 -2.09
CA GLU A 197 -10.31 10.28 -2.38
C GLU A 197 -9.59 8.95 -2.07
N ILE A 198 -8.34 8.77 -2.51
CA ILE A 198 -7.50 7.61 -2.18
C ILE A 198 -7.42 7.40 -0.67
N LEU A 199 -7.07 8.44 0.09
CA LEU A 199 -7.01 8.36 1.56
C LEU A 199 -8.36 8.00 2.18
N ARG A 200 -9.46 8.57 1.68
CA ARG A 200 -10.81 8.27 2.17
C ARG A 200 -11.15 6.80 1.92
N ILE A 201 -10.86 6.28 0.73
CA ILE A 201 -11.12 4.89 0.34
C ILE A 201 -10.33 3.94 1.24
N ILE A 202 -9.02 4.15 1.37
CA ILE A 202 -8.13 3.34 2.22
C ILE A 202 -8.58 3.38 3.69
N ASN A 203 -8.94 4.56 4.20
CA ASN A 203 -9.47 4.68 5.55
C ASN A 203 -10.81 3.94 5.72
N GLY A 204 -11.67 4.00 4.71
CA GLY A 204 -12.97 3.34 4.69
C GLY A 204 -12.89 1.81 4.62
N SER A 205 -11.74 1.24 4.22
CA SER A 205 -11.51 -0.20 4.15
C SER A 205 -10.94 -0.83 5.42
N LYS A 206 -10.67 -0.02 6.46
CA LYS A 206 -10.13 -0.51 7.73
C LYS A 206 -11.02 -1.56 8.37
N GLY A 207 -10.40 -2.63 8.86
CA GLY A 207 -11.08 -3.76 9.48
C GLY A 207 -11.96 -4.58 8.53
N LYS A 208 -12.03 -4.22 7.25
CA LYS A 208 -12.79 -4.94 6.21
C LYS A 208 -11.91 -5.79 5.30
N LEU A 209 -10.61 -5.53 5.31
CA LEU A 209 -9.62 -6.17 4.45
C LEU A 209 -8.37 -6.49 5.29
N PRO A 210 -7.63 -7.54 4.93
CA PRO A 210 -6.46 -7.97 5.67
C PRO A 210 -5.23 -7.07 5.48
N PHE A 211 -5.35 -5.95 4.76
CA PHE A 211 -4.23 -5.11 4.34
C PHE A 211 -3.82 -4.03 5.34
N ARG A 212 -2.50 -3.84 5.48
CA ARG A 212 -1.85 -2.70 6.13
C ARG A 212 -1.33 -1.73 5.07
N TRP A 213 -1.54 -0.44 5.27
CA TRP A 213 -1.13 0.60 4.30
C TRP A 213 0.01 1.46 4.84
N LEU A 214 1.18 1.37 4.23
CA LEU A 214 2.32 2.22 4.57
C LEU A 214 2.47 3.32 3.52
N ILE A 215 2.10 4.55 3.86
CA ILE A 215 2.04 5.68 2.92
C ILE A 215 3.12 6.72 3.27
N PHE A 216 4.03 6.99 2.35
CA PHE A 216 4.99 8.08 2.44
C PHE A 216 4.49 9.29 1.65
N CYS A 217 4.37 10.45 2.31
CA CYS A 217 3.77 11.64 1.71
C CYS A 217 4.29 12.93 2.38
N ARG A 218 4.64 13.97 1.63
CA ARG A 218 4.93 15.30 2.24
C ARG A 218 3.65 15.83 2.89
N SER A 219 3.75 16.27 4.14
CA SER A 219 2.62 16.90 4.82
C SER A 219 2.54 18.39 4.50
N ASP A 220 1.59 18.75 3.65
CA ASP A 220 1.08 20.12 3.60
C ASP A 220 0.00 20.35 4.68
N VAL A 221 -0.40 21.60 4.91
CA VAL A 221 -1.43 21.96 5.91
C VAL A 221 -2.77 21.28 5.61
N GLY A 222 -3.12 21.12 4.33
CA GLY A 222 -4.35 20.45 3.90
C GLY A 222 -4.34 18.97 4.24
N MET A 223 -3.23 18.28 3.98
CA MET A 223 -3.02 16.87 4.29
C MET A 223 -3.11 16.63 5.80
N ARG A 224 -2.47 17.47 6.62
CA ARG A 224 -2.55 17.38 8.09
C ARG A 224 -3.99 17.55 8.60
N ARG A 225 -4.69 18.56 8.11
CA ARG A 225 -6.09 18.82 8.49
C ARG A 225 -7.00 17.66 8.10
N ARG A 226 -6.79 17.08 6.92
CA ARG A 226 -7.58 15.95 6.42
C ARG A 226 -7.31 14.68 7.22
N LEU A 227 -6.04 14.35 7.48
CA LEU A 227 -5.67 13.22 8.33
C LEU A 227 -6.23 13.36 9.75
N ALA A 228 -6.19 14.57 10.33
CA ALA A 228 -6.82 14.84 11.63
C ALA A 228 -8.34 14.60 11.60
N GLY A 229 -9.03 14.99 10.52
CA GLY A 229 -10.46 14.69 10.33
C GLY A 229 -10.78 13.23 10.04
N LEU A 230 -9.81 12.42 9.58
CA LEU A 230 -9.96 10.96 9.46
C LEU A 230 -9.75 10.26 10.82
N ASN A 231 -8.92 10.85 11.68
CA ASN A 231 -8.61 10.32 13.02
C ASN A 231 -9.73 10.52 14.05
N SER A 232 -10.69 11.44 13.81
CA SER A 232 -11.86 11.59 14.69
C SER A 232 -12.83 10.40 14.64
N VAL A 233 -12.55 9.38 13.81
CA VAL A 233 -13.36 8.15 13.67
C VAL A 233 -12.81 6.98 14.51
N SER A 234 -11.62 7.08 15.11
CA SER A 234 -11.14 6.25 16.24
C SER A 234 -9.71 6.67 16.59
N ALA A 235 -9.41 6.80 17.88
CA ALA A 235 -8.10 7.28 18.35
C ALA A 235 -6.89 6.39 17.96
N ASN A 236 -7.13 5.19 17.41
CA ASN A 236 -6.12 4.17 17.13
C ASN A 236 -5.90 3.92 15.62
N SER A 237 -6.38 4.81 14.75
CA SER A 237 -6.62 4.48 13.34
C SER A 237 -5.47 4.86 12.38
N TRP A 238 -4.69 5.88 12.67
CA TRP A 238 -3.48 6.25 11.93
C TRP A 238 -2.45 6.75 12.92
N GLU A 239 -1.26 6.14 13.01
CA GLU A 239 -0.16 6.81 13.69
C GLU A 239 0.55 7.65 12.63
N LEU A 240 0.43 8.96 12.78
CA LEU A 240 1.27 9.90 12.06
C LEU A 240 2.66 9.83 12.71
N ILE A 241 3.60 9.07 12.14
CA ILE A 241 4.98 9.12 12.60
C ILE A 241 5.59 10.40 12.04
N SER A 242 5.55 11.44 12.88
CA SER A 242 6.31 12.66 12.67
C SER A 242 7.75 12.45 13.08
N ALA A 243 8.64 12.08 12.16
CA ALA A 243 10.04 12.38 12.42
C ALA A 243 10.25 13.87 12.25
N ASN A 244 10.40 14.57 13.37
CA ASN A 244 11.29 15.71 13.35
C ASN A 244 12.71 15.15 13.18
N CYS A 245 13.15 14.96 11.94
CA CYS A 245 14.56 14.71 11.67
C CYS A 245 15.35 15.98 12.06
N TYR A 246 15.79 16.07 13.30
CA TYR A 246 16.77 17.06 13.72
C TYR A 246 18.15 16.58 13.28
N TYR A 247 18.78 17.34 12.41
CA TYR A 247 20.18 17.19 12.05
C TYR A 247 21.02 18.08 12.98
N GLU A 248 21.62 17.49 14.01
CA GLU A 248 22.75 18.12 14.72
C GLU A 248 24.00 17.26 14.51
N ARG A 249 25.03 17.86 13.89
CA ARG A 249 26.38 17.28 13.77
C ARG A 249 26.43 15.82 13.26
N GLY A 250 25.68 15.50 12.21
CA GLY A 250 25.82 14.23 11.49
C GLY A 250 25.21 13.00 12.16
N ARG A 251 24.34 13.16 13.16
CA ARG A 251 23.54 12.07 13.73
C ARG A 251 22.05 12.39 13.64
N ALA A 252 21.25 11.46 13.13
CA ALA A 252 19.80 11.51 13.24
C ALA A 252 19.40 11.16 14.69
N LEU A 253 18.84 12.13 15.42
CA LEU A 253 18.30 11.89 16.76
C LEU A 253 16.85 11.37 16.65
N ALA A 254 16.55 10.35 17.44
CA ALA A 254 15.40 9.47 17.35
C ALA A 254 14.02 10.16 17.39
N LEU A 255 13.03 9.43 16.84
CA LEU A 255 11.61 9.62 17.06
C LEU A 255 11.28 9.61 18.56
N LYS A 256 10.56 10.63 19.02
CA LYS A 256 10.05 10.67 20.39
C LYS A 256 8.76 9.85 20.43
N ALA A 257 8.81 8.67 21.06
CA ALA A 257 7.63 7.85 21.33
C ALA A 257 6.56 8.65 22.11
N PRO A 258 5.27 8.28 22.03
CA PRO A 258 4.24 8.90 22.85
C PRO A 258 4.53 8.61 24.33
N GLY A 259 4.74 9.65 25.15
CA GLY A 259 4.68 9.54 26.61
C GLY A 259 5.93 9.90 27.44
N ILE A 260 7.10 10.19 26.86
CA ILE A 260 8.30 10.48 27.67
C ILE A 260 8.70 11.95 27.63
N TRP A 261 8.60 12.62 28.77
CA TRP A 261 9.13 13.97 29.01
C TRP A 261 10.61 13.88 29.44
N LEU A 262 11.52 14.44 28.65
CA LEU A 262 12.87 14.76 29.13
C LEU A 262 12.92 16.25 29.48
N SER A 263 13.30 16.53 30.72
CA SER A 263 13.39 17.86 31.29
C SER A 263 14.59 18.65 30.74
N ARG A 264 14.43 19.99 30.79
CA ARG A 264 15.25 21.06 30.21
C ARG A 264 16.78 20.92 30.38
N GLY A 265 17.51 21.03 29.26
CA GLY A 265 18.89 21.55 29.22
C GLY A 265 18.92 22.91 28.51
N ARG A 266 19.50 23.95 29.12
CA ARG A 266 19.54 25.33 28.59
C ARG A 266 20.49 25.42 27.39
N GLY A 267 19.94 25.63 26.20
CA GLY A 267 20.67 26.06 25.00
C GLY A 267 19.74 26.88 24.10
N ARG A 268 20.23 28.03 23.59
CA ARG A 268 19.41 28.97 22.79
C ARG A 268 18.90 28.31 21.50
N MET A 269 17.60 28.05 21.46
CA MET A 269 16.85 27.59 20.29
C MET A 269 16.68 28.74 19.29
N LYS A 270 17.19 28.61 18.05
CA LYS A 270 16.77 29.46 16.93
C LYS A 270 15.30 29.10 16.62
N ARG A 271 14.43 30.11 16.63
CA ARG A 271 12.99 29.97 16.39
C ARG A 271 12.73 29.69 14.91
N GLU A 272 12.43 28.45 14.56
CA GLU A 272 11.63 28.09 13.39
C GLU A 272 10.42 27.30 13.89
N TYR A 273 9.23 27.80 13.57
CA TYR A 273 7.96 27.35 14.15
C TYR A 273 7.62 25.92 13.73
N CYS A 274 7.41 25.03 14.70
CA CYS A 274 6.81 23.72 14.48
C CYS A 274 5.55 23.62 15.36
N TYR A 275 4.38 23.85 14.76
CA TYR A 275 3.10 23.61 15.43
C TYR A 275 2.80 22.10 15.40
N VAL A 276 2.77 21.47 16.57
CA VAL A 276 2.17 20.15 16.78
C VAL A 276 0.79 20.39 17.35
N LEU A 277 -0.26 20.12 16.56
CA LEU A 277 -1.64 20.10 17.05
C LEU A 277 -1.85 18.76 17.76
N PHE A 278 -1.79 18.75 19.09
CA PHE A 278 -2.29 17.64 19.89
C PHE A 278 -3.82 17.68 19.85
N ILE A 279 -4.44 16.66 19.26
CA ILE A 279 -5.84 16.31 19.57
C ILE A 279 -5.78 14.96 20.28
N GLY A 280 -5.41 15.01 21.56
CA GLY A 280 -5.67 13.95 22.52
C GLY A 280 -6.67 14.50 23.52
N LEU A 281 -7.95 14.25 23.30
CA LEU A 281 -8.95 14.42 24.34
C LEU A 281 -8.68 13.33 25.37
N VAL A 282 -8.17 13.76 26.52
CA VAL A 282 -8.23 13.01 27.77
C VAL A 282 -9.70 12.68 28.01
N SER A 283 -10.07 11.40 27.87
CA SER A 283 -11.28 10.90 28.54
C SER A 283 -10.98 10.91 30.03
N LEU A 284 -11.44 11.97 30.70
CA LEU A 284 -11.75 11.97 32.12
C LEU A 284 -12.99 11.09 32.32
N PHE A 285 -12.80 9.92 32.93
CA PHE A 285 -13.76 9.12 33.71
C PHE A 285 -12.86 8.13 34.50
N ASP A 286 -12.75 8.12 35.83
CA ASP A 286 -13.44 8.78 36.95
C ASP A 286 -12.40 9.35 37.95
#